data_AF-A0A2K0TA87-F1
#
_entry.id   AF-A0A2K0TA87-F1
#
_cell.length_a   1.000
_cell.length_b   1.000
_cell.length_c   1.000
_cell.angle_alpha   90.00
_cell.angle_beta   90.00
_cell.angle_gamma   90.00
#
_symmetry.space_group_name_H-M   'P 1'
#
loop_
_entity.id
_entity.type
_entity.pdbx_description
1 polymer ?
#
loop_
_entity_poly.entity_id
_entity_poly.type
_entity_poly.pdbx_seq_one_letter_code
_entity_poly.pdbx_strand_id
1 'polypeptide(L)'
;MIVITLAVLGVVYLVYRSLCPKPIPGIPYNTSALRSPLGDVPGMIRDITSTPGLYFNDWCAKQSKKLNSPLCQVFLTPFSKPILLLADYDEALDIGSRRTDDFDRGTFMADSFAAFGNFHTRMPTGPEFKASRRWLQDLMAPSFLNGFMAPTTYALVSRLVELWRTKARLAGDKPFSAGTDLDRANFDIMARFFFGEHFGRSSIDAQIELLSDEKAPEVGSRGEAVFPEAAIDSVFYTLHDAGRTVTQMMTSLWPKLTLRWIPWTAG
;
A
#
# COMPACT_ATOMS: atom_id res chain seq x y z
N MET A 1 44.32 -17.37 28.86
CA MET A 1 42.85 -17.46 28.99
C MET A 1 42.21 -16.08 29.02
N ILE A 2 42.38 -15.28 30.07
CA ILE A 2 41.70 -13.96 30.24
C ILE A 2 42.00 -12.97 29.10
N VAL A 3 43.25 -12.84 28.66
CA VAL A 3 43.64 -11.92 27.57
C VAL A 3 42.98 -12.30 26.24
N ILE A 4 42.89 -13.60 25.95
CA ILE A 4 42.22 -14.10 24.73
C ILE A 4 40.71 -13.82 24.81
N THR A 5 40.09 -14.05 25.98
CA THR A 5 38.67 -13.75 26.18
C THR A 5 38.36 -12.27 26.00
N LEU A 6 39.18 -11.36 26.55
CA LEU A 6 39.00 -9.91 26.38
C LEU A 6 39.23 -9.46 24.93
N ALA A 7 40.20 -10.05 24.24
CA ALA A 7 40.42 -9.78 22.82
C ALA A 7 39.22 -10.21 21.96
N VAL A 8 38.66 -11.41 22.22
CA VAL A 8 37.46 -11.91 21.53
C VAL A 8 36.26 -11.01 21.82
N LEU A 9 36.03 -10.63 23.07
CA LEU A 9 34.93 -9.70 23.42
C LEU A 9 35.11 -8.33 22.76
N GLY A 10 36.34 -7.82 22.69
CA GLY A 10 36.66 -6.57 21.99
C GLY A 10 36.35 -6.64 20.51
N VAL A 11 36.74 -7.73 19.84
CA VAL A 11 36.45 -7.95 18.42
C VAL A 11 34.94 -8.08 18.19
N VAL A 12 34.23 -8.86 19.00
CA VAL A 12 32.77 -9.00 18.92
C VAL A 12 32.07 -7.65 19.11
N TYR A 13 32.52 -6.84 20.07
CA TYR A 13 31.97 -5.52 20.31
C TYR A 13 32.22 -4.55 19.13
N LEU A 14 33.41 -4.57 18.54
CA LEU A 14 33.74 -3.76 17.37
C LEU A 14 32.90 -4.17 16.15
N VAL A 15 32.75 -5.47 15.92
CA VAL A 15 31.88 -6.01 14.87
C VAL A 15 30.44 -5.57 15.13
N TYR A 16 29.92 -5.77 16.33
CA TYR A 16 28.57 -5.34 16.72
C TYR A 16 28.36 -3.84 16.47
N ARG A 17 29.30 -2.99 16.87
CA ARG A 17 29.22 -1.53 16.67
C ARG A 17 29.35 -1.12 15.20
N SER A 18 30.09 -1.88 14.39
CA SER A 18 30.19 -1.67 12.94
C SER A 18 28.90 -2.01 12.20
N LEU A 19 28.10 -2.94 12.76
CA LEU A 19 26.80 -3.35 12.24
C LEU A 19 25.67 -2.39 12.65
N CYS A 20 25.88 -1.57 13.68
CA CYS A 20 24.92 -0.55 14.08
C CYS A 20 24.79 0.56 13.02
N PRO A 21 23.60 1.18 12.90
CA PRO A 21 23.38 2.24 11.93
C PRO A 21 24.28 3.46 12.19
N LYS A 22 24.63 4.18 11.12
CA LYS A 22 25.44 5.41 11.18
C LYS A 22 24.57 6.63 10.82
N PRO A 23 24.25 7.51 11.79
CA PRO A 23 23.42 8.68 11.53
C PRO A 23 24.15 9.73 10.69
N ILE A 24 23.40 10.47 9.88
CA ILE A 24 23.88 11.71 9.25
C ILE A 24 23.96 12.78 10.36
N PRO A 25 25.12 13.44 10.55
CA PRO A 25 25.25 14.51 11.54
C PRO A 25 24.26 15.65 11.31
N GLY A 26 23.71 16.20 12.39
CA GLY A 26 22.80 17.36 12.33
C GLY A 26 21.32 17.04 12.10
N ILE A 27 20.96 15.79 11.77
CA ILE A 27 19.56 15.37 11.57
C ILE A 27 19.07 14.59 12.81
N PRO A 28 17.94 14.97 13.44
CA PRO A 28 17.37 14.23 14.58
C PRO A 28 17.02 12.78 14.28
N TYR A 29 17.21 11.88 15.26
CA TYR A 29 16.92 10.45 15.17
C TYR A 29 16.57 9.83 16.52
N ASN A 30 16.01 8.63 16.50
CA ASN A 30 15.78 7.83 17.69
C ASN A 30 17.11 7.29 18.25
N THR A 31 17.58 7.82 19.39
CA THR A 31 18.83 7.36 20.03
C THR A 31 18.83 5.88 20.41
N SER A 32 17.64 5.30 20.63
CA SER A 32 17.47 3.86 20.86
C SER A 32 17.84 3.02 19.65
N ALA A 33 17.70 3.53 18.43
CA ALA A 33 17.95 2.78 17.20
C ALA A 33 19.43 2.46 16.99
N LEU A 34 20.35 3.24 17.57
CA LEU A 34 21.79 2.97 17.50
C LEU A 34 22.24 1.80 18.39
N ARG A 35 21.38 1.37 19.32
CA ARG A 35 21.63 0.24 20.24
C ARG A 35 21.28 -1.11 19.63
N SER A 36 20.87 -1.15 18.36
CA SER A 36 20.50 -2.39 17.68
C SER A 36 21.00 -2.34 16.24
N PRO A 37 21.60 -3.43 15.72
CA PRO A 37 21.93 -3.53 14.29
C PRO A 37 20.68 -3.48 13.40
N LEU A 38 19.50 -3.77 13.96
CA LEU A 38 18.22 -3.69 13.25
C LEU A 38 17.58 -2.29 13.27
N GLY A 39 18.23 -1.30 13.91
CA GLY A 39 17.75 0.08 13.90
C GLY A 39 16.36 0.23 14.54
N ASP A 40 15.46 0.91 13.83
CA ASP A 40 14.09 1.20 14.25
C ASP A 40 13.10 0.07 13.98
N VAL A 41 13.48 -0.94 13.19
CA VAL A 41 12.52 -1.95 12.68
C VAL A 41 11.81 -2.75 13.78
N PRO A 42 12.48 -3.27 14.83
CA PRO A 42 11.79 -4.03 15.87
C PRO A 42 10.77 -3.17 16.64
N GLY A 43 11.09 -1.90 16.87
CA GLY A 43 10.18 -0.94 17.49
C GLY A 43 8.98 -0.64 16.61
N MET A 44 9.22 -0.42 15.30
CA MET A 44 8.17 -0.22 14.31
C MET A 44 7.22 -1.41 14.22
N ILE A 45 7.74 -2.63 14.08
CA ILE A 45 6.91 -3.84 13.99
C ILE A 45 6.06 -3.98 15.25
N ARG A 46 6.64 -3.79 16.44
CA ARG A 46 5.91 -3.85 17.71
C ARG A 46 4.78 -2.82 17.75
N ASP A 47 5.04 -1.57 17.35
CA ASP A 47 4.04 -0.52 17.39
C ASP A 47 2.88 -0.80 16.42
N ILE A 48 3.20 -1.26 15.21
CA ILE A 48 2.23 -1.63 14.15
C ILE A 48 1.39 -2.84 14.57
N THR A 49 2.01 -3.89 15.12
CA THR A 49 1.27 -5.11 15.52
C THR A 49 0.45 -4.93 16.80
N SER A 50 0.90 -4.07 17.72
CA SER A 50 0.20 -3.84 19.00
C SER A 50 -0.94 -2.82 18.88
N THR A 51 -0.97 -2.01 17.82
CA THR A 51 -1.94 -0.93 17.66
C THR A 51 -2.83 -1.20 16.43
N PRO A 52 -4.08 -1.66 16.61
CA PRO A 52 -5.02 -1.81 15.51
C PRO A 52 -5.21 -0.50 14.74
N GLY A 53 -5.14 -0.57 13.40
CA GLY A 53 -5.29 0.58 12.52
C GLY A 53 -4.07 1.50 12.41
N LEU A 54 -2.94 1.15 13.03
CA LEU A 54 -1.68 1.86 12.81
C LEU A 54 -0.93 1.30 11.61
N TYR A 55 -0.78 2.09 10.56
CA TYR A 55 -0.01 1.71 9.39
C TYR A 55 1.40 2.34 9.40
N PHE A 56 2.23 1.89 8.45
CA PHE A 56 3.60 2.40 8.29
C PHE A 56 3.66 3.94 8.17
N ASN A 57 2.75 4.53 7.39
CA ASN A 57 2.69 5.99 7.21
C ASN A 57 2.40 6.72 8.53
N ASP A 58 1.48 6.19 9.34
CA ASP A 58 1.16 6.75 10.66
C ASP A 58 2.36 6.64 11.61
N TRP A 59 3.09 5.53 11.53
CA TRP A 59 4.33 5.34 12.29
C TRP A 59 5.41 6.35 11.89
N CYS A 60 5.60 6.61 10.59
CA CYS A 60 6.51 7.64 10.09
C CYS A 60 6.11 9.03 10.60
N ALA A 61 4.82 9.37 10.53
CA ALA A 61 4.31 10.63 11.06
C ALA A 61 4.54 10.77 12.58
N LYS A 62 4.40 9.66 13.34
CA LYS A 62 4.72 9.63 14.77
C LYS A 62 6.21 9.91 15.04
N GLN A 63 7.14 9.51 14.18
CA GLN A 63 8.57 9.77 14.40
C GLN A 63 8.91 11.26 14.29
N SER A 64 8.37 11.95 13.28
CA SER A 64 8.55 13.41 13.14
C SER A 64 7.98 14.16 14.35
N LYS A 65 6.76 13.79 14.80
CA LYS A 65 6.14 14.37 16.01
C LYS A 65 6.97 14.10 17.28
N LYS A 66 7.43 12.86 17.47
CA LYS A 66 8.22 12.45 18.65
C LYS A 66 9.55 13.21 18.74
N LEU A 67 10.21 13.44 17.62
CA LEU A 67 11.50 14.14 17.55
C LEU A 67 11.34 15.66 17.47
N ASN A 68 10.10 16.15 17.42
CA ASN A 68 9.75 17.57 17.25
C ASN A 68 10.55 18.23 16.12
N SER A 69 10.66 17.54 14.99
CA SER A 69 11.44 17.99 13.84
C SER A 69 10.74 17.66 12.52
N PRO A 70 10.65 18.61 11.57
CA PRO A 70 10.08 18.34 10.25
C PRO A 70 10.97 17.44 9.40
N LEU A 71 12.28 17.40 9.67
CA LEU A 71 13.23 16.47 9.06
C LEU A 71 13.81 15.57 10.14
N CYS A 72 13.65 14.27 10.01
CA CYS A 72 14.30 13.30 10.88
C CYS A 72 14.79 12.08 10.10
N GLN A 73 15.64 11.27 10.72
CA GLN A 73 16.17 10.06 10.10
C GLN A 73 15.77 8.82 10.88
N VAL A 74 15.43 7.76 10.14
CA VAL A 74 15.03 6.45 10.65
C VAL A 74 15.86 5.35 10.01
N PHE A 75 16.06 4.26 10.74
CA PHE A 75 16.91 3.14 10.34
C PHE A 75 16.06 1.90 10.08
N LEU A 76 15.44 1.85 8.90
CA LEU A 76 14.49 0.80 8.52
C LEU A 76 15.11 -0.33 7.68
N THR A 77 16.31 -0.12 7.14
CA THR A 77 17.02 -1.13 6.35
C THR A 77 18.34 -1.45 7.04
N PRO A 78 18.48 -2.65 7.62
CA PRO A 78 19.73 -3.08 8.24
C PRO A 78 20.90 -2.93 7.27
N PHE A 79 22.04 -2.45 7.77
CA PHE A 79 23.29 -2.28 7.01
C PHE A 79 23.22 -1.30 5.82
N SER A 80 22.18 -0.47 5.76
CA SER A 80 22.01 0.55 4.73
C SER A 80 22.16 1.98 5.28
N LYS A 81 22.08 2.97 4.39
CA LYS A 81 22.00 4.38 4.76
C LYS A 81 20.65 4.66 5.47
N PRO A 82 20.60 5.65 6.38
CA PRO A 82 19.34 6.09 6.98
C PRO A 82 18.35 6.56 5.92
N ILE A 83 17.06 6.36 6.21
CA ILE A 83 15.96 6.96 5.46
C ILE A 83 15.61 8.29 6.12
N LEU A 84 15.52 9.35 5.33
CA LEU A 84 15.08 10.65 5.80
C LEU A 84 13.56 10.78 5.66
N LEU A 85 12.89 11.17 6.74
CA LEU A 85 11.49 11.52 6.77
C LEU A 85 11.38 13.05 6.73
N LEU A 86 10.76 13.56 5.68
CA LEU A 86 10.44 14.97 5.52
C LEU A 86 8.93 15.16 5.69
N ALA A 87 8.55 15.89 6.73
CA ALA A 87 7.19 16.22 7.10
C ALA A 87 6.87 17.71 6.89
N ASP A 88 7.71 18.43 6.13
CA ASP A 88 7.47 19.79 5.68
C ASP A 88 6.84 19.77 4.28
N TYR A 89 5.68 20.40 4.12
CA TYR A 89 4.95 20.39 2.87
C TYR A 89 5.65 21.20 1.78
N ASP A 90 6.14 22.39 2.10
CA ASP A 90 6.70 23.31 1.11
C ASP A 90 8.02 22.77 0.56
N GLU A 91 8.87 22.20 1.41
CA GLU A 91 10.11 21.54 1.00
C GLU A 91 9.83 20.25 0.21
N ALA A 92 8.85 19.44 0.63
CA ALA A 92 8.48 18.24 -0.13
C ALA A 92 7.92 18.59 -1.52
N LEU A 93 7.13 19.67 -1.62
CA LEU A 93 6.63 20.19 -2.89
C LEU A 93 7.76 20.75 -3.75
N ASP A 94 8.69 21.52 -3.18
CA ASP A 94 9.88 22.02 -3.88
C ASP A 94 10.71 20.88 -4.47
N ILE A 95 11.02 19.87 -3.67
CA ILE A 95 11.73 18.68 -4.11
C ILE A 95 10.98 17.97 -5.26
N GLY A 96 9.68 17.75 -5.09
CA GLY A 96 8.87 17.00 -6.05
C GLY A 96 8.55 17.73 -7.35
N SER A 97 8.61 19.06 -7.37
CA SER A 97 8.18 19.88 -8.54
C SER A 97 9.30 20.67 -9.21
N ARG A 98 10.31 21.11 -8.44
CA ARG A 98 11.37 22.02 -8.91
C ARG A 98 12.76 21.41 -8.89
N ARG A 99 13.01 20.41 -8.04
CA ARG A 99 14.33 19.78 -7.86
C ARG A 99 14.32 18.29 -8.23
N THR A 100 13.59 17.93 -9.28
CA THR A 100 13.46 16.54 -9.73
C THR A 100 14.77 15.92 -10.22
N ASP A 101 15.78 16.74 -10.52
CA ASP A 101 17.10 16.28 -10.93
C ASP A 101 18.04 16.00 -9.73
N ASP A 102 17.73 16.53 -8.54
CA ASP A 102 18.53 16.33 -7.33
C ASP A 102 18.25 14.97 -6.68
N PHE A 103 17.03 14.45 -6.83
CA PHE A 103 16.56 13.24 -6.16
C PHE A 103 15.90 12.29 -7.16
N ASP A 104 16.38 11.05 -7.19
CA ASP A 104 15.71 9.95 -7.91
C ASP A 104 15.00 9.02 -6.92
N ARG A 105 14.24 8.05 -7.46
CA ARG A 105 13.48 7.08 -6.67
C ARG A 105 14.39 6.27 -5.75
N GLY A 106 14.04 6.25 -4.47
CA GLY A 106 14.77 5.50 -3.45
C GLY A 106 14.64 3.98 -3.64
N THR A 107 15.71 3.26 -3.33
CA THR A 107 15.74 1.78 -3.37
C THR A 107 14.71 1.14 -2.46
N PHE A 108 14.38 1.77 -1.33
CA PHE A 108 13.32 1.32 -0.42
C PHE A 108 11.97 1.18 -1.13
N MET A 109 11.59 2.19 -1.92
CA MET A 109 10.35 2.14 -2.70
C MET A 109 10.43 1.11 -3.81
N ALA A 110 11.56 1.02 -4.52
CA ALA A 110 11.76 0.02 -5.57
C ALA A 110 11.67 -1.43 -5.02
N ASP A 111 12.28 -1.70 -3.87
CA ASP A 111 12.22 -3.00 -3.20
C ASP A 111 10.81 -3.32 -2.68
N SER A 112 10.03 -2.31 -2.26
CA SER A 112 8.64 -2.47 -1.81
C SER A 112 7.72 -2.95 -2.93
N PHE A 113 7.98 -2.53 -4.17
CA PHE A 113 7.30 -3.04 -5.36
C PHE A 113 7.99 -4.28 -5.98
N ALA A 114 8.86 -4.93 -5.20
CA ALA A 114 9.47 -6.25 -5.37
C ALA A 114 8.71 -7.25 -6.27
N ALA A 115 7.44 -7.43 -5.93
CA ALA A 115 6.56 -8.45 -6.49
C ALA A 115 6.07 -8.14 -7.92
N PHE A 116 6.13 -6.88 -8.35
CA PHE A 116 5.53 -6.42 -9.61
C PHE A 116 6.51 -6.42 -10.79
N GLY A 117 7.60 -7.18 -10.71
CA GLY A 117 8.58 -7.30 -11.79
C GLY A 117 9.09 -5.94 -12.29
N ASN A 118 8.96 -5.69 -13.59
CA ASN A 118 9.38 -4.45 -14.25
C ASN A 118 8.32 -3.34 -14.15
N PHE A 119 7.70 -3.17 -12.99
CA PHE A 119 6.79 -2.05 -12.75
C PHE A 119 7.57 -0.73 -12.75
N HIS A 120 7.11 0.23 -13.55
CA HIS A 120 7.84 1.49 -13.80
C HIS A 120 8.17 2.29 -12.54
N THR A 121 7.38 2.15 -11.46
CA THR A 121 7.65 2.78 -10.15
C THR A 121 8.96 2.30 -9.52
N ARG A 122 9.50 1.16 -9.95
CA ARG A 122 10.80 0.65 -9.51
C ARG A 122 11.97 1.16 -10.31
N MET A 123 11.71 1.73 -11.49
CA MET A 123 12.76 2.10 -12.42
C MET A 123 13.34 3.47 -12.01
N PRO A 124 14.68 3.60 -12.01
CA PRO A 124 15.30 4.91 -11.89
C PRO A 124 14.91 5.78 -13.08
N THR A 125 15.04 7.09 -12.92
CA THR A 125 14.70 8.03 -13.97
C THR A 125 15.68 7.88 -15.13
N GLY A 126 15.16 7.47 -16.29
CA GLY A 126 15.98 7.15 -17.45
C GLY A 126 15.16 6.74 -18.67
N PRO A 127 15.81 6.28 -19.75
CA PRO A 127 15.14 5.88 -20.99
C PRO A 127 14.10 4.77 -20.80
N GLU A 128 14.40 3.76 -19.97
CA GLU A 128 13.48 2.66 -19.68
C GLU A 128 12.23 3.14 -18.93
N PHE A 129 12.40 3.92 -17.87
CA PHE A 129 11.30 4.56 -17.14
C PHE A 129 10.42 5.42 -18.06
N LYS A 130 11.04 6.24 -18.93
CA LYS A 130 10.33 7.08 -19.90
C LYS A 130 9.55 6.22 -20.89
N ALA A 131 10.13 5.13 -21.39
CA ALA A 131 9.47 4.19 -22.28
C ALA A 131 8.27 3.53 -21.59
N SER A 132 8.45 3.00 -20.37
CA SER A 132 7.37 2.38 -19.59
C SER A 132 6.22 3.36 -19.29
N ARG A 133 6.52 4.61 -18.97
CA ARG A 133 5.47 5.63 -18.77
C ARG A 133 4.75 6.01 -20.06
N ARG A 134 5.44 5.98 -21.20
CA ARG A 134 4.84 6.30 -22.50
C ARG A 134 3.68 5.37 -22.84
N TRP A 135 3.76 4.09 -22.47
CA TRP A 135 2.66 3.13 -22.62
C TRP A 135 1.40 3.51 -21.82
N LEU A 136 1.55 4.22 -20.71
CA LEU A 136 0.45 4.59 -19.80
C LEU A 136 -0.07 6.02 -20.05
N GLN A 137 0.66 6.83 -20.80
CA GLN A 137 0.36 8.26 -20.94
C GLN A 137 -1.03 8.49 -21.57
N ASP A 138 -1.39 7.67 -22.55
CA ASP A 138 -2.67 7.82 -23.26
C ASP A 138 -3.87 7.47 -22.37
N LEU A 139 -3.68 6.62 -21.34
CA LEU A 139 -4.73 6.29 -20.36
C LEU A 139 -5.10 7.47 -19.45
N MET A 140 -4.25 8.49 -19.38
CA MET A 140 -4.50 9.72 -18.63
C MET A 140 -4.78 10.92 -19.54
N ALA A 141 -4.84 10.71 -20.86
CA ALA A 141 -5.15 11.78 -21.79
C ALA A 141 -6.62 12.24 -21.65
N PRO A 142 -6.92 13.53 -21.80
CA PRO A 142 -8.30 14.02 -21.73
C PRO A 142 -9.26 13.32 -22.70
N SER A 143 -8.78 12.89 -23.86
CA SER A 143 -9.59 12.14 -24.84
C SER A 143 -10.06 10.80 -24.29
N PHE A 144 -9.17 10.03 -23.66
CA PHE A 144 -9.52 8.76 -23.05
C PHE A 144 -10.38 8.97 -21.79
N LEU A 145 -10.01 9.94 -20.95
CA LEU A 145 -10.74 10.23 -19.73
C LEU A 145 -12.18 10.68 -19.99
N ASN A 146 -12.38 11.60 -20.93
CA ASN A 146 -13.71 12.12 -21.25
C ASN A 146 -14.50 11.20 -22.19
N GLY A 147 -13.81 10.54 -23.13
CA GLY A 147 -14.44 9.72 -24.16
C GLY A 147 -14.81 8.32 -23.70
N PHE A 148 -14.05 7.74 -22.77
CA PHE A 148 -14.25 6.38 -22.27
C PHE A 148 -14.48 6.36 -20.76
N MET A 149 -13.52 6.83 -19.97
CA MET A 149 -13.59 6.60 -18.52
C MET A 149 -14.75 7.28 -17.82
N ALA A 150 -15.04 8.54 -18.14
CA ALA A 150 -16.15 9.28 -17.56
C ALA A 150 -17.51 8.60 -17.85
N PRO A 151 -17.90 8.31 -19.11
CA PRO A 151 -19.16 7.63 -19.37
C PRO A 151 -19.22 6.21 -18.80
N THR A 152 -18.14 5.44 -18.88
CA THR A 152 -18.09 4.09 -18.29
C THR A 152 -18.27 4.12 -16.78
N THR A 153 -17.61 5.05 -16.09
CA THR A 153 -17.74 5.23 -14.64
C THR A 153 -19.14 5.67 -14.27
N TYR A 154 -19.71 6.63 -15.01
CA TYR A 154 -21.09 7.08 -14.79
C TYR A 154 -22.10 5.93 -14.91
N ALA A 155 -21.95 5.07 -15.93
CA ALA A 155 -22.80 3.89 -16.10
C ALA A 155 -22.69 2.94 -14.90
N LEU A 156 -21.47 2.61 -14.45
CA LEU A 156 -21.27 1.72 -13.29
C LEU A 156 -21.79 2.31 -11.98
N VAL A 157 -21.55 3.60 -11.73
CA VAL A 157 -22.07 4.28 -10.55
C VAL A 157 -23.60 4.34 -10.59
N SER A 158 -24.20 4.49 -11.77
CA SER A 158 -25.67 4.41 -11.92
C SER A 158 -26.19 3.02 -11.52
N ARG A 159 -25.49 1.94 -11.92
CA ARG A 159 -25.81 0.57 -11.48
C ARG A 159 -25.64 0.39 -9.97
N LEU A 160 -24.58 0.94 -9.37
CA LEU A 160 -24.40 0.94 -7.92
C LEU A 160 -25.57 1.63 -7.19
N VAL A 161 -26.04 2.77 -7.70
CA VAL A 161 -27.20 3.47 -7.15
C VAL A 161 -28.47 2.61 -7.24
N GLU A 162 -28.66 1.88 -8.35
CA GLU A 162 -29.77 0.94 -8.49
C GLU A 162 -29.68 -0.23 -7.49
N LEU A 163 -28.49 -0.78 -7.28
CA LEU A 163 -28.25 -1.78 -6.24
C LEU A 163 -28.64 -1.26 -4.86
N TRP A 164 -28.22 -0.04 -4.50
CA TRP A 164 -28.58 0.57 -3.22
C TRP A 164 -30.06 0.88 -3.09
N ARG A 165 -30.74 1.26 -4.18
CA ARG A 165 -32.20 1.40 -4.18
C ARG A 165 -32.90 0.07 -3.91
N THR A 166 -32.41 -1.02 -4.52
CA THR A 166 -32.92 -2.37 -4.27
C THR A 166 -32.67 -2.80 -2.82
N LYS A 167 -31.46 -2.62 -2.29
CA LYS A 167 -31.14 -2.92 -0.89
C LYS A 167 -31.97 -2.08 0.08
N ALA A 168 -32.12 -0.78 -0.16
CA ALA A 168 -32.94 0.08 0.68
C ALA A 168 -34.41 -0.36 0.71
N ARG A 169 -34.98 -0.72 -0.44
CA ARG A 169 -36.35 -1.26 -0.53
C ARG A 169 -36.50 -2.55 0.26
N LEU A 170 -35.54 -3.47 0.17
CA LEU A 170 -35.57 -4.76 0.85
C LEU A 170 -35.29 -4.65 2.36
N ALA A 171 -34.41 -3.73 2.76
CA ALA A 171 -34.04 -3.51 4.16
C ALA A 171 -35.14 -2.80 4.97
N GLY A 172 -35.98 -1.99 4.31
CA GLY A 172 -36.93 -1.11 4.98
C GLY A 172 -36.18 -0.07 5.82
N ASP A 173 -36.50 0.01 7.12
CA ASP A 173 -35.87 0.97 8.05
C ASP A 173 -34.51 0.50 8.61
N LYS A 174 -34.00 -0.66 8.18
CA LYS A 174 -32.73 -1.21 8.69
C LYS A 174 -31.53 -0.64 7.94
N PRO A 175 -30.44 -0.30 8.62
CA PRO A 175 -29.19 0.05 7.95
C PRO A 175 -28.57 -1.19 7.28
N PHE A 176 -27.76 -0.99 6.25
CA PHE A 176 -26.99 -2.05 5.60
C PHE A 176 -25.57 -1.57 5.27
N SER A 177 -24.64 -2.52 5.11
CA SER A 177 -23.27 -2.20 4.73
C SER A 177 -23.15 -1.90 3.24
N ALA A 178 -22.46 -0.80 2.91
CA ALA A 178 -22.14 -0.42 1.53
C ALA A 178 -20.70 -0.78 1.12
N GLY A 179 -19.87 -1.27 2.05
CA GLY A 179 -18.43 -1.49 1.82
C GLY A 179 -18.17 -2.44 0.64
N THR A 180 -18.75 -3.63 0.67
CA THR A 180 -18.61 -4.62 -0.41
C THR A 180 -19.14 -4.09 -1.75
N ASP A 181 -20.18 -3.26 -1.74
CA ASP A 181 -20.75 -2.70 -2.98
C ASP A 181 -19.80 -1.69 -3.63
N LEU A 182 -19.11 -0.89 -2.81
CA LEU A 182 -18.07 0.03 -3.27
C LEU A 182 -16.87 -0.73 -3.85
N ASP A 183 -16.47 -1.84 -3.21
CA ASP A 183 -15.40 -2.69 -3.70
C ASP A 183 -15.74 -3.31 -5.06
N ARG A 184 -16.99 -3.78 -5.24
CA ARG A 184 -17.50 -4.26 -6.53
C ARG A 184 -17.50 -3.17 -7.60
N ALA A 185 -17.97 -1.98 -7.26
CA ALA A 185 -17.97 -0.85 -8.18
C ALA A 185 -16.56 -0.49 -8.62
N ASN A 186 -15.62 -0.40 -7.68
CA ASN A 186 -14.23 -0.12 -7.95
C ASN A 186 -13.60 -1.20 -8.85
N PHE A 187 -13.89 -2.47 -8.59
CA PHE A 187 -13.45 -3.57 -9.44
C PHE A 187 -13.98 -3.45 -10.87
N ASP A 188 -15.29 -3.28 -11.04
CA ASP A 188 -15.89 -3.17 -12.37
C ASP A 188 -15.33 -1.96 -13.14
N ILE A 189 -15.09 -0.83 -12.46
CA ILE A 189 -14.49 0.37 -13.07
C ILE A 189 -13.06 0.06 -13.54
N MET A 190 -12.23 -0.53 -12.67
CA MET A 190 -10.85 -0.86 -13.00
C MET A 190 -10.76 -1.94 -14.08
N ALA A 191 -11.62 -2.96 -14.01
CA ALA A 191 -11.69 -4.02 -15.00
C ALA A 191 -12.01 -3.44 -16.39
N ARG A 192 -12.99 -2.52 -16.48
CA ARG A 192 -13.28 -1.83 -17.73
C ARG A 192 -12.18 -0.86 -18.16
N PHE A 193 -11.51 -0.18 -17.24
CA PHE A 193 -10.36 0.68 -17.53
C PHE A 193 -9.22 -0.09 -18.19
N PHE A 194 -8.88 -1.27 -17.68
CA PHE A 194 -7.75 -2.06 -18.18
C PHE A 194 -8.08 -2.95 -19.37
N PHE A 195 -9.28 -3.53 -19.41
CA PHE A 195 -9.64 -4.57 -20.37
C PHE A 195 -10.79 -4.20 -21.32
N GLY A 196 -11.38 -3.01 -21.14
CA GLY A 196 -12.48 -2.52 -21.96
C GLY A 196 -13.87 -2.93 -21.47
N GLU A 197 -14.91 -2.41 -22.12
CA GLU A 197 -16.31 -2.55 -21.70
C GLU A 197 -16.83 -3.99 -21.65
N HIS A 198 -16.24 -4.87 -22.45
CA HIS A 198 -16.70 -6.26 -22.61
C HIS A 198 -15.96 -7.24 -21.69
N PHE A 199 -15.17 -6.74 -20.74
CA PHE A 199 -14.44 -7.60 -19.83
C PHE A 199 -15.33 -8.16 -18.72
N GLY A 200 -15.58 -9.46 -18.81
CA GLY A 200 -16.26 -10.22 -17.77
C GLY A 200 -17.72 -9.80 -17.53
N ARG A 201 -18.35 -10.47 -16.57
CA ARG A 201 -19.66 -10.06 -16.05
C ARG A 201 -19.45 -9.00 -14.98
N SER A 202 -20.23 -7.92 -15.01
CA SER A 202 -20.22 -6.90 -13.95
C SER A 202 -20.59 -7.54 -12.61
N SER A 203 -19.76 -7.30 -11.60
CA SER A 203 -19.99 -7.78 -10.24
C SER A 203 -21.20 -7.09 -9.61
N ILE A 204 -21.44 -5.81 -9.92
CA ILE A 204 -22.66 -5.10 -9.50
C ILE A 204 -23.89 -5.75 -10.13
N ASP A 205 -23.85 -6.03 -11.43
CA ASP A 205 -25.01 -6.63 -12.12
C ASP A 205 -25.35 -8.02 -11.56
N ALA A 206 -24.33 -8.83 -11.25
CA ALA A 206 -24.53 -10.10 -10.58
C ALA A 206 -25.17 -9.95 -9.19
N GLN A 207 -24.80 -8.92 -8.43
CA GLN A 207 -25.40 -8.63 -7.13
C GLN A 207 -26.86 -8.16 -7.27
N ILE A 208 -27.17 -7.32 -8.26
CA ILE A 208 -28.54 -6.86 -8.52
C ILE A 208 -29.43 -8.05 -8.89
N GLU A 209 -28.96 -8.95 -9.75
CA GLU A 209 -29.70 -10.13 -10.18
C GLU A 209 -30.00 -11.06 -8.99
N LEU A 210 -29.00 -11.35 -8.16
CA LEU A 210 -29.18 -12.13 -6.93
C LEU A 210 -30.27 -11.54 -6.03
N LEU A 211 -30.28 -10.22 -5.85
CA LEU A 211 -31.24 -9.54 -4.98
C LEU A 211 -32.60 -9.28 -5.64
N SER A 212 -32.77 -9.57 -6.93
CA SER A 212 -34.03 -9.35 -7.63
C SER A 212 -35.11 -10.35 -7.23
N ASP A 213 -34.71 -11.56 -6.86
CA ASP A 213 -35.60 -12.65 -6.44
C ASP A 213 -35.81 -12.69 -4.90
N GLU A 214 -35.05 -11.88 -4.15
CA GLU A 214 -35.05 -11.88 -2.69
C GLU A 214 -36.26 -11.11 -2.12
N LYS A 215 -36.94 -11.67 -1.11
CA LYS A 215 -38.10 -11.01 -0.47
C LYS A 215 -37.73 -10.17 0.75
N ALA A 216 -36.78 -10.61 1.56
CA ALA A 216 -36.34 -9.90 2.77
C ALA A 216 -34.92 -10.33 3.18
N PRO A 217 -34.05 -9.40 3.58
CA PRO A 217 -32.71 -9.71 4.05
C PRO A 217 -32.75 -10.32 5.46
N GLU A 218 -31.69 -11.05 5.80
CA GLU A 218 -31.48 -11.51 7.18
C GLU A 218 -31.20 -10.30 8.09
N VAL A 219 -31.52 -10.44 9.38
CA VAL A 219 -31.24 -9.41 10.38
C VAL A 219 -29.98 -9.79 11.13
N GLY A 220 -28.95 -8.97 10.99
CA GLY A 220 -27.67 -9.14 11.65
C GLY A 220 -27.73 -8.84 13.15
N SER A 221 -26.62 -9.13 13.82
CA SER A 221 -26.49 -9.02 15.28
C SER A 221 -26.72 -7.61 15.86
N ARG A 222 -26.61 -6.55 15.04
CA ARG A 222 -26.80 -5.16 15.43
C ARG A 222 -28.07 -4.55 14.83
N GLY A 223 -28.97 -5.38 14.30
CA GLY A 223 -30.20 -4.94 13.66
C GLY A 223 -30.04 -4.44 12.22
N GLU A 224 -28.87 -4.64 11.62
CA GLU A 224 -28.58 -4.36 10.23
C GLU A 224 -29.21 -5.40 9.29
N ALA A 225 -29.58 -4.97 8.08
CA ALA A 225 -29.95 -5.88 7.00
C ALA A 225 -28.68 -6.50 6.40
N VAL A 226 -28.62 -7.83 6.42
CA VAL A 226 -27.55 -8.65 5.85
C VAL A 226 -28.07 -9.26 4.55
N PHE A 227 -27.39 -8.92 3.45
CA PHE A 227 -27.74 -9.39 2.12
C PHE A 227 -26.83 -10.56 1.71
N PRO A 228 -27.34 -11.54 0.94
CA PRO A 228 -26.48 -12.53 0.31
C PRO A 228 -25.55 -11.84 -0.70
N GLU A 229 -24.34 -12.39 -0.86
CA GLU A 229 -23.30 -11.82 -1.69
C GLU A 229 -23.04 -12.71 -2.92
N ALA A 230 -23.22 -12.13 -4.12
CA ALA A 230 -22.88 -12.78 -5.37
C ALA A 230 -21.37 -12.98 -5.47
N ALA A 231 -20.98 -14.10 -6.08
CA ALA A 231 -19.59 -14.43 -6.33
C ALA A 231 -18.93 -13.34 -7.19
N ILE A 232 -17.77 -12.86 -6.74
CA ILE A 232 -16.91 -11.96 -7.51
C ILE A 232 -15.87 -12.81 -8.23
N ASP A 233 -15.50 -12.39 -9.45
CA ASP A 233 -14.48 -13.05 -10.26
C ASP A 233 -13.17 -13.24 -9.47
N SER A 234 -12.48 -14.37 -9.67
CA SER A 234 -11.24 -14.69 -8.96
C SER A 234 -10.14 -13.63 -9.17
N VAL A 235 -10.16 -12.94 -10.31
CA VAL A 235 -9.23 -11.83 -10.62
C VAL A 235 -9.34 -10.71 -9.59
N PHE A 236 -10.53 -10.45 -9.02
CA PHE A 236 -10.70 -9.45 -7.96
C PHE A 236 -9.89 -9.82 -6.71
N TYR A 237 -9.98 -11.07 -6.28
CA TYR A 237 -9.26 -11.55 -5.11
C TYR A 237 -7.74 -11.50 -5.34
N THR A 238 -7.28 -11.88 -6.53
CA THR A 238 -5.85 -11.78 -6.89
C THR A 238 -5.35 -10.33 -6.89
N LEU A 239 -6.14 -9.38 -7.42
CA LEU A 239 -5.79 -7.96 -7.41
C LEU A 239 -5.76 -7.38 -5.99
N HIS A 240 -6.73 -7.74 -5.15
CA HIS A 240 -6.75 -7.34 -3.75
C HIS A 240 -5.53 -7.92 -2.99
N ASP A 241 -5.15 -9.16 -3.28
CA ASP A 241 -3.98 -9.82 -2.70
C ASP A 241 -2.65 -9.16 -3.10
N ALA A 242 -2.59 -8.57 -4.30
CA ALA A 242 -1.44 -7.80 -4.74
C ALA A 242 -1.18 -6.57 -3.86
N GLY A 243 -2.24 -5.85 -3.44
CA GLY A 243 -2.10 -4.71 -2.51
C GLY A 243 -1.56 -5.11 -1.14
N ARG A 244 -2.01 -6.27 -0.62
CA ARG A 244 -1.48 -6.84 0.63
C ARG A 244 0.00 -7.19 0.51
N THR A 245 0.40 -7.71 -0.65
CA THR A 245 1.80 -8.05 -0.94
C THR A 245 2.71 -6.82 -0.86
N VAL A 246 2.31 -5.66 -1.40
CA VAL A 246 3.07 -4.41 -1.25
C VAL A 246 3.25 -4.05 0.22
N THR A 247 2.17 -4.10 0.99
CA THR A 247 2.19 -3.72 2.42
C THR A 247 3.12 -4.64 3.21
N GLN A 248 3.03 -5.95 2.98
CA GLN A 248 3.93 -6.94 3.61
C GLN A 248 5.40 -6.67 3.28
N MET A 249 5.70 -6.32 2.02
CA MET A 249 7.04 -5.98 1.58
C MET A 249 7.59 -4.72 2.26
N MET A 250 6.78 -3.66 2.40
CA MET A 250 7.17 -2.42 3.08
C MET A 250 7.50 -2.62 4.56
N THR A 251 6.79 -3.54 5.23
CA THR A 251 6.98 -3.84 6.65
C THR A 251 8.02 -4.93 6.93
N SER A 252 8.61 -5.53 5.88
CA SER A 252 9.56 -6.63 6.04
C SER A 252 10.96 -6.16 6.42
N LEU A 253 11.61 -6.90 7.32
CA LEU A 253 13.03 -6.77 7.66
C LEU A 253 13.96 -7.06 6.48
N TRP A 254 13.56 -7.99 5.60
CA TRP A 254 14.31 -8.39 4.41
C TRP A 254 13.36 -8.56 3.22
N PRO A 255 12.96 -7.47 2.55
CA PRO A 255 11.98 -7.52 1.47
C PRO A 255 12.36 -8.54 0.38
N LYS A 256 13.65 -8.60 -0.01
CA LYS A 256 14.14 -9.55 -1.01
C LYS A 256 13.99 -11.02 -0.59
N LEU A 257 14.13 -11.33 0.69
CA LEU A 257 13.88 -12.68 1.21
C LEU A 257 12.37 -12.92 1.27
N THR A 258 11.61 -12.00 1.85
CA THR A 258 10.14 -12.09 1.93
C THR A 258 9.53 -12.40 0.57
N LEU A 259 9.94 -11.70 -0.49
CA LEU A 259 9.49 -11.96 -1.86
C LEU A 259 9.63 -13.43 -2.30
N ARG A 260 10.69 -14.13 -1.87
CA ARG A 260 10.90 -15.56 -2.19
C ARG A 260 9.97 -16.49 -1.42
N TRP A 261 9.45 -16.04 -0.28
CA TRP A 261 8.61 -16.82 0.64
C TRP A 261 7.15 -16.38 0.65
N ILE A 262 6.79 -15.33 -0.10
CA ILE A 262 5.39 -14.96 -0.30
C ILE A 262 4.73 -16.15 -0.99
N PRO A 263 3.70 -16.77 -0.37
CA PRO A 263 2.91 -17.77 -1.04
C PRO A 263 2.20 -17.05 -2.17
N TRP A 264 2.72 -17.17 -3.38
CA TRP A 264 1.96 -16.82 -4.57
C TRP A 264 0.76 -17.75 -4.53
N THR A 265 -0.41 -17.22 -4.17
CA THR A 265 -1.67 -17.88 -4.46
C THR A 265 -1.70 -17.97 -5.98
N ALA A 266 -1.19 -19.08 -6.50
CA ALA A 266 -1.40 -19.46 -7.88
C ALA A 266 -2.91 -19.36 -8.11
N GLY A 267 -3.30 -18.60 -9.13
CA GLY A 267 -4.66 -18.63 -9.63
C GLY A 267 -5.06 -20.04 -10.05
#